data_AF-A0A397U0G4-F1
#
_entry.id   AF-A0A397U0G4-F1
#
_cell.length_a   1.000
_cell.length_b   1.000
_cell.length_c   1.000
_cell.angle_alpha   90.00
_cell.angle_beta   90.00
_cell.angle_gamma   90.00
#
_symmetry.space_group_name_H-M   'P 1'
#
loop_
_entity.id
_entity.type
_entity.pdbx_description
1 polymer ?
#
loop_
_entity_poly.entity_id
_entity_poly.type
_entity_poly.pdbx_seq_one_letter_code
_entity_poly.pdbx_strand_id
1 'polypeptide(L)' 'MSSNSLNEILSDHLRRIKTCLEENNIEELDYSQFSDHKIVGRGGSVIVYSAIAQEKIYALKSLNIN' A
#
# COMPACT_ATOMS: atom_id res chain seq x y z
N MET A 1 14.29 -20.60 22.29
CA MET A 1 13.02 -19.84 22.18
C MET A 1 12.17 -20.55 21.13
N SER A 2 10.95 -20.95 21.49
CA SER A 2 10.09 -21.76 20.60
C SER A 2 9.40 -20.86 19.57
N SER A 3 9.10 -21.39 18.38
CA SER A 3 8.40 -20.71 17.28
C SER A 3 7.08 -20.06 17.70
N ASN A 4 6.47 -20.52 18.79
CA ASN A 4 5.24 -19.93 19.34
C ASN A 4 5.47 -18.52 19.88
N SER A 5 6.63 -18.26 20.49
CA SER A 5 6.95 -16.94 21.08
C SER A 5 7.16 -15.86 20.01
N LEU A 6 7.70 -16.21 18.83
CA LEU A 6 7.87 -15.25 17.74
C LEU A 6 6.53 -14.90 17.07
N ASN A 7 5.63 -15.87 16.95
CA ASN A 7 4.30 -15.65 16.39
C ASN A 7 3.44 -14.75 17.28
N GLU A 8 3.53 -14.92 18.60
CA GLU A 8 2.87 -14.03 19.57
C GLU A 8 3.36 -12.58 19.41
N ILE A 9 4.68 -12.37 19.38
CA ILE A 9 5.27 -11.04 19.16
C ILE A 9 4.80 -10.44 17.83
N LEU A 10 4.88 -11.19 16.74
CA LEU A 10 4.43 -10.72 15.42
C LEU A 10 2.95 -10.33 15.44
N SER A 11 2.10 -11.15 16.06
CA SER A 11 0.66 -10.89 16.15
C SER A 11 0.35 -9.60 16.91
N ASP A 12 1.08 -9.33 18.00
CA ASP A 12 0.92 -8.12 18.79
C ASP A 12 1.38 -6.88 18.03
N HIS A 13 2.47 -7.00 17.26
CA HIS A 13 2.93 -5.92 16.39
C HIS A 13 1.91 -5.60 15.29
N LEU A 14 1.37 -6.60 14.61
CA LEU A 14 0.33 -6.42 13.58
C LEU A 14 -0.93 -5.77 14.16
N ARG A 15 -1.35 -6.20 15.36
CA ARG A 15 -2.49 -5.61 16.07
C ARG A 15 -2.29 -4.12 16.33
N ARG A 16 -1.11 -3.73 16.84
CA ARG A 16 -0.80 -2.32 17.13
C ARG A 16 -0.76 -1.44 15.88
N ILE A 17 -0.22 -1.96 14.78
CA ILE A 17 -0.22 -1.25 13.49
C ILE A 17 -1.66 -1.03 13.04
N LYS A 18 -2.49 -2.09 13.05
CA LYS A 18 -3.88 -2.01 12.63
C LYS A 18 -4.68 -0.98 13.45
N THR A 19 -4.55 -1.00 14.78
CA THR A 19 -5.20 -0.01 15.65
C THR A 19 -4.76 1.43 15.33
N CYS A 20 -3.46 1.65 15.10
CA CYS A 20 -2.95 2.96 14.70
C CYS A 20 -3.56 3.45 13.38
N LEU A 21 -3.68 2.57 12.38
CA LEU A 21 -4.31 2.90 11.10
C LEU A 21 -5.79 3.28 11.29
N GLU A 22 -6.53 2.49 12.06
CA GLU A 22 -7.95 2.73 12.37
C GLU A 22 -8.15 4.06 13.12
N GLU A 23 -7.38 4.33 14.17
CA GLU A 23 -7.46 5.56 14.96
C GLU A 23 -7.15 6.82 14.15
N ASN A 24 -6.30 6.70 13.12
CA ASN A 24 -5.92 7.81 12.25
C ASN A 24 -6.77 7.88 10.97
N ASN A 25 -7.80 7.04 10.81
CA ASN A 25 -8.60 6.91 9.59
C ASN A 25 -7.74 6.69 8.33
N ILE A 26 -6.66 5.93 8.47
CA ILE A 26 -5.77 5.56 7.36
C ILE A 26 -6.31 4.26 6.78
N GLU A 27 -6.87 4.33 5.59
CA GLU A 27 -7.28 3.15 4.84
C GLU A 27 -6.06 2.46 4.23
N GLU A 28 -5.93 1.17 4.48
CA GLU A 28 -4.96 0.34 3.79
C GLU A 28 -5.46 0.06 2.37
N LEU A 29 -4.64 0.43 1.38
CA LEU A 29 -4.95 0.28 -0.03
C LEU A 29 -3.95 -0.69 -0.64
N ASP A 30 -4.40 -1.91 -0.94
CA ASP A 30 -3.55 -2.89 -1.61
C ASP A 30 -3.30 -2.45 -3.06
N TYR A 31 -2.04 -2.26 -3.42
CA TYR A 31 -1.64 -1.92 -4.78
C TYR A 31 -2.09 -2.99 -5.80
N SER A 32 -2.23 -4.25 -5.38
CA SER A 32 -2.67 -5.35 -6.24
C SER A 32 -4.09 -5.20 -6.78
N GLN A 33 -4.93 -4.37 -6.14
CA GLN A 33 -6.30 -4.10 -6.60
C GLN A 33 -6.35 -3.20 -7.84
N PHE A 34 -5.23 -2.58 -8.21
CA PHE A 34 -5.10 -1.74 -9.38
C PHE A 34 -4.65 -2.57 -10.58
N SER A 35 -5.31 -2.34 -11.71
CA SER A 35 -5.04 -3.05 -12.97
C SER A 35 -4.92 -2.07 -14.13
N ASP A 36 -4.53 -2.57 -15.31
CA ASP A 36 -4.38 -1.78 -16.55
C ASP A 36 -3.48 -0.53 -16.38
N HIS A 37 -2.31 -0.74 -15.77
CA HIS A 37 -1.32 0.31 -15.53
C HIS A 37 -0.77 0.85 -16.86
N LYS A 38 -1.15 2.07 -17.21
CA LYS A 38 -0.63 2.78 -18.40
C LYS A 38 0.07 4.05 -17.97
N ILE A 39 1.27 4.29 -18.48
CA ILE A 39 2.01 5.53 -18.18
C ILE A 39 1.30 6.69 -18.85
N VAL A 40 0.92 7.69 -18.05
CA VAL A 40 0.30 8.94 -18.53
C VAL A 40 1.19 10.16 -18.31
N GLY A 41 2.27 10.01 -17.54
CA GLY A 41 3.25 11.07 -17.34
C GLY A 41 4.57 10.57 -16.78
N ARG A 42 5.66 11.28 -17.08
CA ARG A 42 7.00 11.08 -16.52
C ARG A 42 7.60 12.43 -16.19
N GLY A 43 8.32 12.54 -15.09
CA GLY A 43 9.05 13.75 -14.73
C GLY A 43 10.00 13.52 -13.57
N GLY A 44 11.25 13.98 -13.69
CA GLY A 44 12.30 13.73 -12.68
C GLY A 44 12.37 12.25 -12.30
N SER A 45 12.24 11.97 -11.00
CA SER A 45 12.21 10.60 -10.42
C SER A 45 10.79 10.02 -10.29
N VAL A 46 9.82 10.53 -11.04
CA VAL A 46 8.40 10.20 -10.90
C VAL A 46 7.81 9.64 -12.20
N ILE A 47 6.99 8.60 -12.07
CA ILE A 47 6.13 8.08 -13.13
C ILE A 47 4.68 8.14 -12.66
N VAL A 48 3.78 8.69 -13.48
CA VAL A 48 2.34 8.67 -13.23
C VAL A 48 1.70 7.63 -14.13
N TYR A 49 0.93 6.72 -13.53
CA TYR A 49 0.15 5.70 -14.21
C TYR A 49 -1.35 6.02 -14.12
N SER A 50 -2.11 5.83 -15.19
CA SER A 50 -3.53 5.56 -15.05
C SER A 50 -3.71 4.09 -14.67
N ALA A 51 -4.63 3.80 -13.77
CA ALA A 51 -4.99 2.44 -13.39
C ALA A 51 -6.48 2.33 -13.10
N ILE A 52 -7.03 1.11 -13.18
CA ILE A 52 -8.43 0.82 -12.91
C ILE A 52 -8.52 0.04 -11.60
N ALA A 53 -9.39 0.49 -10.70
CA ALA A 53 -9.83 -0.25 -9.52
C ALA A 53 -11.33 0.00 -9.29
N GLN A 54 -12.09 -1.04 -8.94
CA GLN A 54 -13.54 -0.91 -8.67
C GLN A 54 -14.31 -0.12 -9.75
N GLU A 55 -14.03 -0.40 -11.03
CA GLU A 55 -14.63 0.27 -12.20
C GLU A 55 -14.34 1.78 -12.32
N LYS A 56 -13.45 2.32 -11.50
CA LYS A 56 -13.00 3.72 -11.53
C LYS A 56 -11.56 3.83 -12.01
N ILE A 57 -11.26 4.94 -12.67
CA ILE A 57 -9.91 5.27 -13.13
C ILE A 57 -9.22 6.13 -12.07
N TYR A 58 -8.00 5.76 -11.72
CA TYR A 58 -7.15 6.44 -10.76
C TYR A 58 -5.84 6.89 -11.41
N ALA A 59 -5.26 7.97 -10.89
CA ALA A 59 -3.89 8.38 -11.21
C ALA A 59 -2.96 7.94 -10.07
N LEU A 60 -2.08 6.97 -10.34
CA LEU A 60 -1.09 6.47 -9.39
C LEU A 60 0.24 7.17 -9.64
N LYS A 61 0.75 7.91 -8.65
CA LYS A 61 2.04 8.60 -8.73
C LYS A 61 3.11 7.75 -8.04
N SER A 62 3.93 7.07 -8.84
CA SER A 62 5.08 6.30 -8.35
C SER A 62 6.30 7.20 -8.21
N LEU A 63 6.88 7.23 -7.00
CA LEU A 63 8.11 7.95 -6.69
C LEU A 63 9.24 6.92 -6.60
N ASN A 64 10.23 7.01 -7.49
CA ASN A 64 11.45 6.24 -7.32
C ASN A 64 12.41 7.03 -6.42
N ILE A 65 12.41 6.70 -5.13
CA ILE A 65 13.33 7.28 -4.16
C ILE A 65 14.53 6.34 -4.09
N ASN A 66 15.62 6.72 -4.77
CA ASN A 66 16.92 6.06 -4.63
C ASN A 66 17.52 6.33 -3.25
#